data_AF-A0A7J2QZS9-F1
#
_entry.id   AF-A0A7J2QZS9-F1
#
_cell.length_a   1.000
_cell.length_b   1.000
_cell.length_c   1.000
_cell.angle_alpha   90.00
_cell.angle_beta   90.00
_cell.angle_gamma   90.00
#
_symmetry.space_group_name_H-M   'P 1'
#
loop_
_entity.id
_entity.type
_entity.pdbx_description
1 polymer ?
#
loop_
_entity_poly.entity_id
_entity_poly.type
_entity_poly.pdbx_seq_one_letter_code
_entity_poly.pdbx_strand_id
1 'polypeptide(L)'
;MQSSNWNVAKPYTTELILKWLVKIDDYRTLSIFGYSDIYADTFMKDDNLKNTARLNALKRLINSIISLIRTTKFAIKKNDRETFDTYRTRLLKIEKYLPNLRLEKKRGRKIVELNIMEEIFEKIIGELDKMIDDINLKLNDSSLIFTATEEYDPKKIKESLKEKYINRN
;
A
#
# COMPACT_ATOMS: atom_id res chain seq x y z
N MET A 1 27.02 15.82 12.38
CA MET A 1 27.40 14.46 11.94
C MET A 1 26.19 13.50 11.83
N GLN A 2 25.04 13.93 11.28
CA GLN A 2 23.84 13.07 11.10
C GLN A 2 23.51 12.72 9.64
N SER A 3 24.19 13.34 8.66
CA SER A 3 23.86 13.22 7.23
C SER A 3 24.36 11.93 6.56
N SER A 4 25.40 11.28 7.10
CA SER A 4 26.00 10.09 6.47
C SER A 4 25.07 8.86 6.54
N ASN A 5 24.50 8.58 7.72
CA ASN A 5 23.61 7.43 7.91
C ASN A 5 22.27 7.57 7.17
N TRP A 6 21.77 8.80 7.01
CA TRP A 6 20.51 9.04 6.31
C TRP A 6 20.65 8.79 4.80
N ASN A 7 21.80 9.12 4.20
CA ASN A 7 22.07 8.85 2.80
C ASN A 7 22.15 7.35 2.48
N VAL A 8 22.64 6.51 3.39
CA VAL A 8 22.67 5.04 3.22
C VAL A 8 21.29 4.41 3.49
N ALA A 9 20.52 4.97 4.43
CA ALA A 9 19.19 4.46 4.78
C ALA A 9 18.07 4.86 3.79
N LYS A 10 18.27 5.93 3.01
CA LYS A 10 17.28 6.43 2.06
C LYS A 10 16.93 5.40 0.96
N PRO A 11 17.89 4.81 0.22
CA PRO A 11 17.59 3.78 -0.79
C PRO A 11 16.83 2.59 -0.21
N TYR A 12 17.26 2.09 0.95
CA TYR A 12 16.60 0.98 1.64
C TYR A 12 15.14 1.30 2.00
N THR A 13 14.90 2.51 2.49
CA THR A 13 13.55 2.95 2.85
C THR A 13 12.66 3.09 1.61
N THR A 14 13.19 3.66 0.52
CA THR A 14 12.47 3.77 -0.76
C THR A 14 12.13 2.41 -1.35
N GLU A 15 13.07 1.45 -1.34
CA GLU A 15 12.83 0.08 -1.81
C GLU A 15 11.73 -0.61 -0.99
N LEU A 16 11.74 -0.45 0.33
CA LEU A 16 10.70 -1.00 1.19
C LEU A 16 9.33 -0.38 0.93
N ILE A 17 9.26 0.93 0.70
CA ILE A 17 8.02 1.63 0.37
C ILE A 17 7.46 1.08 -0.95
N LEU A 18 8.29 1.05 -2.00
CA LEU A 18 7.91 0.53 -3.31
C LEU A 18 7.42 -0.92 -3.23
N LYS A 19 8.16 -1.78 -2.49
CA LYS A 19 7.77 -3.18 -2.26
C LYS A 19 6.38 -3.32 -1.66
N TRP A 20 5.99 -2.42 -0.75
CA TRP A 20 4.66 -2.47 -0.14
C TRP A 20 3.58 -1.93 -1.07
N LEU A 21 3.86 -0.89 -1.85
CA LEU A 21 2.94 -0.37 -2.86
C LEU A 21 2.60 -1.43 -3.91
N VAL A 22 3.62 -2.10 -4.48
CA VAL A 22 3.41 -3.20 -5.44
C VAL A 22 2.55 -4.32 -4.85
N LYS A 23 2.84 -4.72 -3.60
CA LYS A 23 2.03 -5.74 -2.93
C LYS A 23 0.59 -5.31 -2.69
N ILE A 24 0.36 -4.03 -2.41
CA ILE A 24 -1.00 -3.49 -2.25
C ILE A 24 -1.76 -3.65 -3.56
N ASP A 25 -1.15 -3.30 -4.70
CA ASP A 25 -1.79 -3.43 -6.02
C ASP A 25 -2.07 -4.91 -6.38
N ASP A 26 -1.11 -5.79 -6.13
CA ASP A 26 -1.27 -7.24 -6.37
C ASP A 26 -2.41 -7.82 -5.53
N TYR A 27 -2.42 -7.55 -4.22
CA TYR A 27 -3.44 -8.08 -3.32
C TYR A 27 -4.80 -7.41 -3.49
N ARG A 28 -4.85 -6.17 -3.98
CA ARG A 28 -6.09 -5.51 -4.38
C ARG A 28 -6.70 -6.19 -5.60
N THR A 29 -5.89 -6.50 -6.60
CA THR A 29 -6.35 -7.24 -7.79
C THR A 29 -6.88 -8.62 -7.41
N LEU A 30 -6.09 -9.36 -6.62
CA LEU A 30 -6.48 -10.69 -6.15
C LEU A 30 -7.70 -10.67 -5.22
N SER A 31 -7.90 -9.62 -4.41
CA SER A 31 -9.07 -9.54 -3.54
C SER A 31 -10.36 -9.32 -4.34
N ILE A 32 -10.31 -8.47 -5.37
CA ILE A 32 -11.46 -8.18 -6.23
C ILE A 32 -11.80 -9.41 -7.07
N PHE A 33 -10.83 -9.99 -7.77
CA PHE A 33 -11.09 -10.99 -8.81
C PHE A 33 -10.84 -12.44 -8.36
N GLY A 34 -10.00 -12.67 -7.35
CA GLY A 34 -9.54 -14.00 -6.96
C GLY A 34 -8.36 -14.52 -7.81
N TYR A 35 -7.95 -13.75 -8.82
CA TYR A 35 -6.92 -14.10 -9.80
C TYR A 35 -6.03 -12.91 -10.14
N SER A 36 -4.81 -13.20 -10.59
CA SER A 36 -3.84 -12.20 -11.04
C SER A 36 -3.99 -11.83 -12.52
N ASP A 37 -4.58 -12.72 -13.32
CA ASP A 37 -4.74 -12.53 -14.76
C ASP A 37 -6.11 -13.03 -15.25
N ILE A 38 -6.48 -12.56 -16.44
CA ILE A 38 -7.78 -12.81 -17.05
C ILE A 38 -7.95 -14.26 -17.51
N TYR A 39 -6.85 -14.96 -17.83
CA TYR A 39 -6.92 -16.35 -18.27
C TYR A 39 -7.33 -17.23 -17.09
N ALA A 40 -6.71 -17.04 -15.94
CA ALA A 40 -7.09 -17.73 -14.70
C ALA A 40 -8.55 -17.47 -14.33
N ASP A 41 -9.05 -16.23 -14.48
CA ASP A 41 -10.46 -15.90 -14.23
C ASP A 41 -11.42 -16.58 -15.20
N THR A 42 -11.02 -16.75 -16.47
CA THR A 42 -11.85 -17.38 -17.50
C THR A 42 -11.92 -18.91 -17.36
N PHE A 43 -10.81 -19.55 -16.97
CA PHE A 43 -10.69 -21.01 -16.99
C PHE A 43 -10.97 -21.69 -15.65
N MET A 44 -10.91 -20.97 -14.53
CA MET A 44 -11.11 -21.58 -13.22
C MET A 44 -12.60 -21.67 -12.86
N LYS A 45 -13.10 -22.90 -12.72
CA LYS A 45 -14.52 -23.20 -12.43
C LYS A 45 -14.82 -23.46 -10.95
N ASP A 46 -13.84 -23.29 -10.07
CA ASP A 46 -13.99 -23.54 -8.63
C ASP A 46 -14.23 -22.24 -7.87
N ASP A 47 -15.51 -21.91 -7.67
CA ASP A 47 -15.95 -20.71 -6.94
C ASP A 47 -15.50 -20.72 -5.47
N ASN A 48 -15.38 -21.89 -4.84
CA ASN A 48 -14.91 -21.97 -3.47
C ASN A 48 -13.44 -21.56 -3.38
N LEU A 49 -12.63 -22.03 -4.32
CA LEU A 49 -11.22 -21.67 -4.40
C LEU A 49 -11.05 -20.18 -4.78
N LYS A 50 -11.87 -19.67 -5.70
CA LYS A 50 -11.94 -18.24 -6.05
C LYS A 50 -12.23 -17.36 -4.83
N ASN A 51 -13.33 -17.64 -4.12
CA ASN A 51 -13.74 -16.86 -2.95
C ASN A 51 -12.78 -17.02 -1.77
N THR A 52 -12.16 -18.18 -1.62
CA THR A 52 -11.07 -18.37 -0.65
C THR A 52 -9.86 -17.49 -0.98
N ALA A 53 -9.47 -17.42 -2.26
CA ALA A 53 -8.38 -16.56 -2.71
C ALA A 53 -8.69 -15.09 -2.45
N ARG A 54 -9.90 -14.62 -2.79
CA ARG A 54 -10.37 -13.24 -2.56
C ARG A 54 -10.28 -12.84 -1.08
N LEU A 55 -10.78 -13.67 -0.17
CA LEU A 55 -10.75 -13.41 1.28
C LEU A 55 -9.31 -13.39 1.84
N ASN A 56 -8.47 -14.33 1.39
CA ASN A 56 -7.07 -14.38 1.81
C ASN A 56 -6.27 -13.19 1.26
N ALA A 57 -6.54 -12.77 0.03
CA ALA A 57 -5.95 -11.60 -0.58
C ALA A 57 -6.39 -10.31 0.13
N LEU A 58 -7.67 -10.18 0.50
CA LEU A 58 -8.14 -9.05 1.30
C LEU A 58 -7.41 -8.95 2.65
N LYS A 59 -7.20 -10.09 3.33
CA LYS A 59 -6.40 -10.11 4.56
C LYS A 59 -4.94 -9.67 4.31
N ARG A 60 -4.33 -10.12 3.21
CA ARG A 60 -2.96 -9.74 2.84
C ARG A 60 -2.85 -8.27 2.42
N LEU A 61 -3.86 -7.74 1.76
CA LEU A 61 -3.99 -6.33 1.41
C LEU A 61 -3.97 -5.47 2.67
N ILE A 62 -4.86 -5.74 3.64
CA ILE A 62 -4.91 -5.02 4.93
C ILE A 62 -3.56 -5.04 5.63
N ASN A 63 -2.93 -6.22 5.71
CA ASN A 63 -1.61 -6.37 6.33
C ASN A 63 -0.50 -5.61 5.59
N SER A 64 -0.61 -5.49 4.26
CA SER A 64 0.35 -4.74 3.44
C SER A 64 0.18 -3.24 3.66
N ILE A 65 -1.05 -2.72 3.77
CA ILE A 65 -1.33 -1.32 4.11
C ILE A 65 -0.81 -1.00 5.51
N ILE A 66 -1.06 -1.86 6.51
CA ILE A 66 -0.52 -1.69 7.87
C ILE A 66 1.02 -1.66 7.85
N SER A 67 1.64 -2.52 7.04
CA SER A 67 3.11 -2.57 6.91
C SER A 67 3.67 -1.32 6.26
N LEU A 68 3.01 -0.81 5.21
CA LEU A 68 3.36 0.46 4.57
C LEU A 68 3.30 1.60 5.59
N ILE A 69 2.18 1.75 6.31
CA ILE A 69 1.99 2.75 7.36
C ILE A 69 3.14 2.69 8.39
N ARG A 70 3.48 1.49 8.87
CA ARG A 70 4.57 1.32 9.85
C ARG A 70 5.91 1.77 9.30
N THR A 71 6.20 1.46 8.03
CA THR A 71 7.45 1.80 7.37
C THR A 71 7.55 3.30 7.07
N THR A 72 6.45 4.00 6.83
CA THR A 72 6.47 5.39 6.36
C THR A 72 6.11 6.43 7.41
N LYS A 73 5.40 6.06 8.49
CA LYS A 73 4.89 7.00 9.50
C LYS A 73 5.98 7.91 10.09
N PHE A 74 7.21 7.43 10.25
CA PHE A 74 8.30 8.26 10.79
C PHE A 74 8.78 9.33 9.80
N ALA A 75 8.59 9.10 8.49
CA ALA A 75 9.11 9.92 7.41
C ALA A 75 8.09 10.96 6.89
N ILE A 76 6.81 10.85 7.26
CA ILE A 76 5.77 11.82 6.90
C ILE A 76 5.71 13.02 7.86
N LYS A 77 5.04 14.10 7.41
CA LYS A 77 4.78 15.32 8.19
C LYS A 77 4.11 14.98 9.53
N LYS A 78 4.47 15.72 10.59
CA LYS A 78 4.01 15.44 11.96
C LYS A 78 2.48 15.42 12.10
N ASN A 79 1.79 16.33 11.40
CA ASN A 79 0.33 16.46 11.45
C ASN A 79 -0.39 15.25 10.82
N ASP A 80 0.25 14.56 9.87
CA ASP A 80 -0.34 13.40 9.18
C ASP A 80 -0.14 12.07 9.94
N ARG A 81 0.75 12.06 10.94
CA ARG A 81 1.07 10.85 11.73
C ARG A 81 -0.13 10.33 12.51
N GLU A 82 -0.97 11.22 13.01
CA GLU A 82 -2.19 10.85 13.74
C GLU A 82 -3.22 10.20 12.81
N THR A 83 -3.33 10.69 11.57
CA THR A 83 -4.18 10.04 10.56
C THR A 83 -3.71 8.61 10.27
N PHE A 84 -2.39 8.39 10.18
CA PHE A 84 -1.81 7.06 9.97
C PHE A 84 -2.11 6.10 11.14
N ASP A 85 -2.12 6.60 12.38
CA ASP A 85 -2.54 5.81 13.55
C ASP A 85 -4.03 5.46 13.53
N THR A 86 -4.86 6.41 13.08
CA THR A 86 -6.29 6.21 12.91
C THR A 86 -6.56 5.15 11.84
N TYR A 87 -5.88 5.22 10.69
CA TYR A 87 -5.95 4.21 9.64
C TYR A 87 -5.50 2.84 10.14
N ARG A 88 -4.36 2.75 10.81
CA ARG A 88 -3.90 1.49 11.39
C ARG A 88 -4.92 0.88 12.33
N THR A 89 -5.52 1.69 13.21
CA THR A 89 -6.55 1.22 14.16
C THR A 89 -7.80 0.73 13.44
N ARG A 90 -8.22 1.45 12.39
CA ARG A 90 -9.37 1.09 11.57
C ARG A 90 -9.14 -0.19 10.77
N LEU A 91 -7.98 -0.34 10.14
CA LEU A 91 -7.54 -1.55 9.45
C LEU A 91 -7.55 -2.78 10.37
N LEU A 92 -7.06 -2.65 11.61
CA LEU A 92 -7.12 -3.73 12.61
C LEU A 92 -8.55 -4.10 13.02
N LYS A 93 -9.48 -3.14 13.00
CA LYS A 93 -10.91 -3.43 13.22
C LYS A 93 -11.48 -4.20 12.02
N ILE A 94 -11.23 -3.74 10.80
CA ILE A 94 -11.69 -4.42 9.57
C ILE A 94 -11.16 -5.86 9.52
N GLU A 95 -9.88 -6.07 9.83
CA GLU A 95 -9.26 -7.41 9.81
C GLU A 95 -10.01 -8.39 10.74
N LYS A 96 -10.43 -7.93 11.93
CA LYS A 96 -11.21 -8.73 12.88
C LYS A 96 -12.60 -9.09 12.37
N TYR A 97 -13.17 -8.28 11.48
CA TYR A 97 -14.49 -8.51 10.89
C TYR A 97 -14.45 -9.40 9.64
N LEU A 98 -13.27 -9.65 9.04
CA LEU A 98 -13.16 -10.49 7.84
C LEU A 98 -13.83 -11.86 7.91
N PRO A 99 -13.78 -12.60 9.04
CA PRO A 99 -14.47 -13.88 9.14
C PRO A 99 -15.98 -13.77 8.90
N ASN A 100 -16.59 -12.62 9.21
CA ASN A 100 -18.03 -12.39 9.06
C ASN A 100 -18.44 -12.16 7.60
N LEU A 101 -17.48 -11.97 6.68
CA LEU A 101 -17.76 -11.89 5.25
C LEU A 101 -18.06 -13.26 4.62
N ARG A 102 -17.75 -14.35 5.33
CA ARG A 102 -17.86 -15.73 4.83
C ARG A 102 -19.30 -16.25 4.98
N LEU A 103 -19.93 -16.56 3.85
CA LEU A 103 -21.20 -17.27 3.79
C LEU A 103 -20.95 -18.72 3.41
N GLU A 104 -20.92 -19.61 4.39
CA GLU A 104 -20.56 -21.02 4.19
C GLU A 104 -21.76 -21.96 4.25
N LYS A 105 -21.92 -22.79 3.24
CA LYS A 105 -22.81 -23.96 3.28
C LYS A 105 -21.99 -25.21 3.59
N LYS A 106 -22.33 -25.88 4.68
CA LYS A 106 -21.62 -27.08 5.16
C LYS A 106 -22.45 -28.34 4.98
N ARG A 107 -21.79 -29.43 4.61
CA ARG A 107 -22.34 -30.79 4.68
C ARG A 107 -21.45 -31.59 5.63
N GLY A 108 -21.89 -31.76 6.87
CA GLY A 108 -21.03 -32.24 7.96
C GLY A 108 -19.87 -31.28 8.20
N ARG A 109 -18.63 -31.78 8.16
CA ARG A 109 -17.40 -30.98 8.35
C ARG A 109 -16.90 -30.30 7.07
N LYS A 110 -17.43 -30.66 5.89
CA LYS A 110 -16.95 -30.15 4.60
C LYS A 110 -17.71 -28.88 4.20
N ILE A 111 -16.96 -27.84 3.81
CA ILE A 111 -17.52 -26.67 3.11
C ILE A 111 -17.84 -27.11 1.68
N VAL A 112 -19.11 -27.00 1.31
CA VAL A 112 -19.60 -27.34 -0.03
C VAL A 112 -19.71 -26.09 -0.90
N GLU A 113 -20.03 -24.96 -0.26
CA GLU A 113 -20.20 -23.67 -0.92
C GLU A 113 -19.65 -22.58 0.01
N LEU A 114 -18.86 -21.67 -0.55
CA LEU A 114 -18.32 -20.50 0.09
C LEU A 114 -18.64 -19.30 -0.79
N ASN A 115 -19.54 -18.45 -0.31
CA ASN A 115 -19.83 -17.16 -0.92
C ASN A 115 -19.31 -16.02 -0.02
N ILE A 116 -19.24 -14.82 -0.58
CA ILE A 116 -18.83 -13.61 0.11
C ILE A 116 -20.05 -12.69 0.25
N MET A 117 -20.19 -12.01 1.38
CA MET A 117 -21.15 -10.91 1.53
C MET A 117 -20.70 -9.71 0.67
N GLU A 118 -21.03 -9.71 -0.62
CA GLU A 118 -20.51 -8.73 -1.60
C GLU A 118 -20.78 -7.28 -1.22
N GLU A 119 -21.97 -6.94 -0.71
CA GLU A 119 -22.29 -5.55 -0.31
C GLU A 119 -21.34 -5.02 0.78
N ILE A 120 -20.98 -5.86 1.76
CA ILE A 120 -20.04 -5.48 2.82
C ILE A 120 -18.62 -5.50 2.27
N PHE A 121 -18.29 -6.48 1.44
CA PHE A 121 -16.98 -6.61 0.80
C PHE A 121 -16.64 -5.38 -0.03
N GLU A 122 -17.55 -4.91 -0.89
CA GLU A 122 -17.38 -3.72 -1.73
C GLU A 122 -17.20 -2.45 -0.87
N LYS A 123 -17.98 -2.31 0.21
CA LYS A 123 -17.81 -1.20 1.16
C LYS A 123 -16.43 -1.21 1.80
N ILE A 124 -15.91 -2.39 2.17
CA ILE A 124 -14.55 -2.53 2.70
C ILE A 124 -13.53 -2.13 1.64
N ILE A 125 -13.62 -2.66 0.41
CA ILE A 125 -12.69 -2.31 -0.67
C ILE A 125 -12.69 -0.79 -0.92
N GLY A 126 -13.86 -0.18 -1.07
CA GLY A 126 -13.96 1.26 -1.29
C GLY A 126 -13.42 2.10 -0.13
N GLU A 127 -13.49 1.59 1.10
CA GLU A 127 -12.84 2.22 2.25
C GLU A 127 -11.32 2.07 2.21
N LEU A 128 -10.81 0.90 1.85
CA LEU A 128 -9.37 0.64 1.72
C LEU A 128 -8.76 1.50 0.59
N ASP A 129 -9.44 1.62 -0.55
CA ASP A 129 -8.99 2.44 -1.67
C ASP A 129 -8.84 3.91 -1.27
N LYS A 130 -9.84 4.48 -0.57
CA LYS A 130 -9.75 5.85 -0.03
C LYS A 130 -8.57 6.04 0.91
N MET A 131 -8.26 5.05 1.75
CA MET A 131 -7.09 5.10 2.63
C MET A 131 -5.80 5.03 1.83
N ILE A 132 -5.71 4.16 0.83
CA ILE A 132 -4.53 4.01 -0.04
C ILE A 132 -4.26 5.31 -0.80
N ASP A 133 -5.29 5.93 -1.38
CA ASP A 133 -5.19 7.19 -2.10
C ASP A 133 -4.63 8.31 -1.20
N ASP A 134 -5.20 8.48 -0.01
CA ASP A 134 -4.74 9.48 0.95
C ASP A 134 -3.30 9.19 1.46
N ILE A 135 -2.96 7.93 1.70
CA ILE A 135 -1.59 7.52 2.04
C ILE A 135 -0.64 7.92 0.91
N ASN A 136 -0.96 7.59 -0.35
CA ASN A 136 -0.13 7.92 -1.50
C ASN A 136 0.10 9.42 -1.65
N LEU A 137 -0.94 10.23 -1.46
CA LEU A 137 -0.82 11.70 -1.44
C LEU A 137 0.15 12.18 -0.36
N LYS A 138 0.01 11.69 0.88
CA LYS A 138 0.88 12.08 2.00
C LYS A 138 2.34 11.63 1.84
N LEU A 139 2.56 10.48 1.20
CA LEU A 139 3.89 10.00 0.85
C LEU A 139 4.53 10.86 -0.25
N ASN A 140 3.76 11.26 -1.27
CA ASN A 140 4.21 12.18 -2.32
C ASN A 140 4.57 13.55 -1.76
N ASP A 141 3.72 14.10 -0.90
CA ASP A 141 3.94 15.34 -0.17
C ASP A 141 5.22 15.36 0.67
N SER A 142 5.69 14.18 1.06
CA SER A 142 6.93 13.97 1.82
C SER A 142 8.11 13.55 0.91
N SER A 143 7.93 13.60 -0.42
CA SER A 143 8.90 13.19 -1.45
C SER A 143 9.41 11.75 -1.29
N LEU A 144 8.55 10.84 -0.82
CA LEU A 144 8.91 9.44 -0.53
C LEU A 144 8.68 8.48 -1.70
N ILE A 145 7.80 8.84 -2.65
CA ILE A 145 7.49 8.06 -3.84
C ILE A 145 8.03 8.78 -5.08
N PHE A 146 7.48 9.95 -5.39
CA PHE A 146 8.05 10.86 -6.38
C PHE A 146 8.97 11.84 -5.68
N THR A 147 10.24 11.87 -6.09
CA THR A 147 11.07 13.02 -5.78
C THR A 147 10.56 14.17 -6.64
N ALA A 148 10.27 15.32 -6.04
CA ALA A 148 10.30 16.57 -6.78
C ALA A 148 11.72 16.62 -7.36
N THR A 149 11.84 16.24 -8.63
CA THR A 149 13.05 16.54 -9.38
C THR A 149 13.16 18.04 -9.24
N GLU A 150 14.25 18.53 -8.64
CA GLU A 150 14.62 19.92 -8.84
C GLU A 150 14.48 20.15 -10.33
N GLU A 151 13.57 21.04 -10.74
CA GLU A 151 13.54 21.51 -12.11
C GLU A 151 14.99 21.78 -12.49
N TYR A 152 15.45 21.10 -13.52
CA TYR A 152 16.78 21.28 -14.07
C TYR A 152 16.91 22.76 -14.43
N ASP A 153 17.51 23.55 -13.54
CA ASP A 153 17.74 24.97 -13.73
C ASP A 153 19.24 25.18 -13.99
N PRO A 154 19.66 25.24 -15.27
CA PRO A 154 21.06 25.46 -15.65
C PRO A 154 21.65 26.72 -15.01
N LYS A 155 20.82 27.69 -14.60
CA LYS A 155 21.28 28.95 -14.02
C LYS A 155 21.85 28.77 -12.62
N LYS A 156 21.20 27.96 -11.75
CA LYS A 156 21.69 27.67 -10.39
C LYS A 156 23.04 26.94 -10.37
N ILE A 157 23.28 26.04 -11.33
CA ILE A 157 24.57 25.35 -11.46
C ILE A 157 25.66 26.33 -11.94
N LYS A 158 25.33 27.22 -12.88
CA LYS A 158 26.26 28.25 -13.36
C LYS A 158 26.66 29.22 -12.25
N GLU A 159 25.72 29.58 -11.37
CA GLU A 159 25.98 30.44 -10.20
C GLU A 159 26.85 29.74 -9.16
N SER A 160 26.54 28.49 -8.78
CA SER A 160 27.35 27.72 -7.82
C SER A 160 28.76 27.37 -8.35
N LEU A 161 28.92 27.19 -9.67
CA LEU A 161 30.23 27.04 -10.30
C LEU A 161 30.99 28.37 -10.29
N LYS A 162 30.34 29.50 -10.60
CA LYS A 162 30.98 30.83 -10.53
C LYS A 162 31.46 31.15 -9.12
N GLU A 163 30.66 30.91 -8.09
CA GLU A 163 31.08 31.12 -6.69
C GLU A 163 32.29 30.27 -6.30
N LYS A 164 32.36 29.01 -6.78
CA LYS A 164 33.53 28.13 -6.55
C LYS A 164 34.79 28.58 -7.28
N TYR A 165 34.66 29.24 -8.42
CA TYR A 165 35.81 29.77 -9.17
C TYR A 165 36.24 31.16 -8.70
N ILE A 166 35.32 31.98 -8.19
CA ILE A 166 35.62 33.32 -7.65
C ILE A 166 36.28 33.22 -6.26
N ASN A 167 35.86 32.28 -5.41
CA ASN A 167 36.46 32.06 -4.08
C ASN A 167 37.75 31.21 -4.10
N ARG A 168 38.35 31.01 -5.28
CA ARG A 168 39.64 30.31 -5.45
C ARG A 168 40.80 31.23 -5.86
N ASN A 169 40.58 32.55 -5.85
CA ASN A 169 41.63 33.56 -5.95
C ASN A 169 41.83 34.27 -4.62
#